data_AF-A0AAV1YV28-F1
#
_entry.id   AF-A0AAV1YV28-F1
#
_cell.length_a   1.000
_cell.length_b   1.000
_cell.length_c   1.000
_cell.angle_alpha   90.00
_cell.angle_beta   90.00
_cell.angle_gamma   90.00
#
_symmetry.space_group_name_H-M   'P 1'
#
loop_
_entity.id
_entity.type
_entity.pdbx_description
1 polymer ?
#
loop_
_entity_poly.entity_id
_entity_poly.type
_entity_poly.pdbx_seq_one_letter_code
_entity_poly.pdbx_strand_id
1 'polypeptide(L)' 'STPSAIQVSVHGSRVILNPFKKGISLKPCYNYNLFLSKTINELLPYPYTTNCTDYLALWKARGGHGPLSR' A
#
# COMPACT_ATOMS: atom_id res chain seq x y z
N SER A 1 -25.77 19.96 -3.38
CA SER A 1 -25.32 18.64 -3.85
C SER A 1 -23.88 18.44 -3.41
N THR A 2 -23.58 17.38 -2.66
CA THR A 2 -22.20 17.00 -2.31
C THR A 2 -21.54 16.43 -3.56
N PRO A 3 -20.41 16.98 -4.04
CA PRO A 3 -19.74 16.41 -5.20
C PRO A 3 -19.28 14.98 -4.88
N SER A 4 -19.67 14.01 -5.71
CA SER A 4 -19.13 12.66 -5.63
C SER A 4 -17.65 12.70 -5.99
N ALA A 5 -16.82 11.96 -5.25
CA ALA A 5 -15.39 11.88 -5.48
C ALA A 5 -14.97 10.41 -5.54
N ILE A 6 -14.14 10.06 -6.52
CA ILE A 6 -13.58 8.72 -6.67
C ILE A 6 -12.26 8.69 -5.90
N GLN A 7 -12.06 7.71 -5.02
CA GLN A 7 -10.82 7.56 -4.27
C GLN A 7 -9.96 6.47 -4.88
N VAL A 8 -8.70 6.77 -5.13
CA VAL A 8 -7.75 5.85 -5.77
C VAL A 8 -6.48 5.77 -4.93
N SER A 9 -6.00 4.56 -4.66
CA SER A 9 -4.67 4.31 -4.07
C SER A 9 -3.90 3.33 -4.96
N VAL A 10 -2.59 3.55 -5.08
CA VAL A 10 -1.68 2.64 -5.79
C VAL A 10 -0.70 2.09 -4.76
N HIS A 11 -0.62 0.77 -4.66
CA HIS A 11 0.21 0.09 -3.67
C HIS A 11 0.75 -1.23 -4.19
N GLY A 12 1.74 -1.80 -3.48
CA GLY A 12 2.25 -3.13 -3.80
C GLY A 12 1.21 -4.23 -3.55
N SER A 13 1.29 -5.33 -4.30
CA SER A 13 0.32 -6.44 -4.28
C SER A 13 0.15 -7.14 -2.92
N ARG A 14 1.10 -6.95 -2.01
CA ARG A 14 1.18 -7.60 -0.71
C ARG A 14 0.69 -6.73 0.46
N VAL A 15 0.30 -5.49 0.20
CA VAL A 15 -0.18 -4.52 1.19
C VAL A 15 -1.58 -4.10 0.79
N ILE A 16 -2.46 -3.81 1.75
CA ILE A 16 -3.74 -3.15 1.49
C ILE A 16 -3.68 -1.75 2.07
N LEU A 17 -4.09 -0.74 1.28
CA LEU A 17 -4.20 0.64 1.75
C LEU A 17 -5.65 1.08 1.73
N ASN A 18 -6.04 1.90 2.72
CA ASN A 18 -7.31 2.59 2.69
C ASN A 18 -7.19 3.82 1.74
N PRO A 19 -7.91 3.88 0.61
CA PRO A 19 -7.78 4.97 -0.36
C PRO A 19 -8.28 6.32 0.17
N PHE A 20 -9.13 6.34 1.20
CA PHE A 20 -9.57 7.59 1.86
C PHE A 20 -8.50 8.19 2.78
N LYS A 21 -7.54 7.37 3.25
CA LYS A 21 -6.44 7.82 4.13
C LYS A 21 -5.11 7.95 3.40
N LYS A 22 -4.86 7.08 2.42
CA LYS A 22 -3.59 6.91 1.71
C LYS A 22 -3.84 6.77 0.21
N GLY A 23 -4.55 7.76 -0.35
CA GLY A 23 -4.90 7.81 -1.77
C GLY A 23 -5.09 9.24 -2.25
N ILE A 24 -5.59 9.36 -3.47
CA ILE A 24 -5.95 10.61 -4.13
C ILE A 24 -7.45 10.64 -4.43
N SER A 25 -8.05 11.82 -4.34
CA SER A 25 -9.45 12.06 -4.71
C SER A 25 -9.53 12.63 -6.12
N LEU A 26 -10.27 11.95 -7.00
CA LEU A 26 -10.51 12.37 -8.37
C LEU A 26 -11.92 12.92 -8.52
N LYS A 27 -12.06 14.00 -9.29
CA LYS A 27 -13.36 14.58 -9.64
C LYS A 27 -13.95 13.81 -10.82
N PRO A 28 -15.28 13.60 -10.84
CA PRO A 28 -15.95 12.98 -11.97
C PRO A 28 -15.86 13.88 -13.22
N CYS A 29 -15.98 13.26 -14.40
CA CYS A 29 -15.98 13.93 -15.70
C CYS A 29 -14.63 14.56 -16.13
N TYR A 30 -13.52 14.09 -15.59
CA TYR A 30 -12.16 14.47 -16.00
C TYR A 30 -11.34 13.24 -16.41
N ASN A 31 -10.42 13.45 -17.35
CA ASN A 31 -9.40 12.46 -17.69
C ASN A 31 -8.11 12.75 -16.90
N TYR A 32 -7.54 11.73 -16.28
CA TYR A 32 -6.33 11.85 -15.46
C TYR A 32 -5.23 10.93 -16.00
N ASN A 33 -4.04 11.49 -16.21
CA ASN A 33 -2.84 10.72 -16.52
C ASN A 33 -2.03 10.51 -15.22
N LEU A 34 -1.84 9.26 -14.82
CA LEU A 34 -1.06 8.90 -13.65
C LEU A 34 0.33 8.43 -14.06
N PHE A 35 1.35 9.18 -13.66
CA PHE A 35 2.75 8.83 -13.89
C PHE A 35 3.33 8.25 -12.60
N LEU A 36 3.59 6.94 -12.62
CA LEU A 36 4.02 6.20 -11.44
C LEU A 36 5.54 6.02 -11.44
N SER A 37 6.15 6.22 -10.27
CA SER A 37 7.54 5.85 -10.01
C SER A 37 7.58 4.88 -8.83
N LYS A 38 8.36 3.80 -8.98
CA LYS A 38 8.49 2.76 -7.96
C LYS A 38 9.74 3.04 -7.11
N THR A 39 9.53 3.23 -5.82
CA THR A 39 10.60 3.27 -4.82
C THR A 39 10.67 1.94 -4.07
N ILE A 40 11.87 1.39 -3.90
CA ILE A 40 12.13 0.18 -3.10
C ILE A 40 12.99 0.60 -1.91
N ASN A 41 12.55 0.25 -0.70
CA ASN A 41 13.32 0.48 0.52
C ASN A 41 13.92 -0.87 0.95
N GLU A 42 15.25 -0.97 0.89
CA GLU A 42 15.98 -2.14 1.38
C GLU A 42 16.41 -1.87 2.82
N LEU A 43 16.04 -2.78 3.73
CA LEU A 43 16.39 -2.67 5.14
C LEU A 43 17.80 -3.23 5.37
N LEU A 44 18.50 -2.65 6.35
CA LEU A 44 19.81 -3.17 6.76
C LEU A 44 19.67 -4.61 7.30
N PRO A 45 20.61 -5.51 6.99
CA PRO A 45 20.64 -6.85 7.56
C PRO A 45 20.96 -6.81 9.06
N TYR A 46 20.74 -7.91 9.77
CA TYR A 46 21.25 -8.12 11.15
C TYR A 46 22.72 -7.63 11.29
N PRO A 47 23.16 -7.00 12.40
CA PRO A 47 22.62 -7.02 13.77
C PRO A 47 21.87 -5.77 14.24
N TYR A 48 21.48 -4.87 13.32
CA TYR A 48 20.82 -3.64 13.75
C TYR A 48 19.49 -3.94 14.43
N THR A 49 19.31 -3.42 15.64
CA THR A 49 18.06 -3.54 16.38
C THR A 49 16.97 -2.79 15.59
N THR A 50 15.95 -3.52 15.14
CA THR A 50 14.77 -2.92 14.50
C THR A 50 13.56 -3.19 15.37
N ASN A 51 12.63 -2.23 15.44
CA ASN A 51 11.30 -2.44 16.02
C ASN A 51 10.28 -2.79 14.91
N CYS A 52 10.72 -3.60 13.95
CA CYS A 52 9.93 -3.97 12.78
C CYS A 52 9.35 -5.37 12.98
N THR A 53 8.06 -5.53 12.72
CA THR A 53 7.42 -6.84 12.65
C THR A 53 7.78 -7.52 11.33
N ASP A 54 8.24 -8.78 11.37
CA ASP A 54 8.46 -9.57 10.17
C ASP A 54 7.12 -10.11 9.62
N TYR A 55 6.45 -9.26 8.84
CA TYR A 55 5.19 -9.62 8.21
C TYR A 55 5.32 -10.72 7.15
N LEU A 56 6.50 -10.92 6.56
CA LEU A 56 6.74 -11.97 5.57
C LEU A 56 6.79 -13.34 6.24
N ALA A 57 7.50 -13.45 7.37
CA ALA A 57 7.52 -14.67 8.17
C ALA A 57 6.10 -15.03 8.66
N LEU A 58 5.37 -14.04 9.21
CA LEU A 58 3.98 -14.24 9.64
C LEU A 58 3.06 -14.67 8.50
N TRP A 59 3.25 -14.14 7.29
CA TRP A 59 2.46 -14.50 6.12
C TRP A 59 2.74 -15.90 5.59
N LYS A 60 4.01 -16.31 5.59
CA LYS A 60 4.39 -17.69 5.26
C LYS A 60 3.81 -18.69 6.26
N ALA A 61 3.86 -18.38 7.56
CA ALA A 61 3.33 -19.24 8.61
C ALA A 61 1.80 -19.50 8.49
N ARG A 62 1.05 -18.58 7.86
CA ARG A 62 -0.39 -18.71 7.60
C ARG A 62 -0.72 -19.24 6.19
N GLY A 63 0.21 -19.95 5.57
CA GLY A 63 0.00 -20.62 4.27
C GLY A 63 0.10 -19.70 3.05
N GLY A 64 0.55 -18.46 3.21
CA GLY A 64 0.77 -17.56 2.07
C GLY A 64 -0.51 -17.00 1.44
N HIS A 65 -1.56 -16.83 2.23
CA HIS A 65 -2.84 -16.29 1.74
C HIS A 65 -3.08 -14.85 2.24
N GLY A 66 -3.68 -14.03 1.36
CA GLY A 66 -4.06 -12.65 1.68
C GLY A 66 -2.88 -11.68 1.79
N PRO A 67 -3.10 -10.45 2.28
CA PRO A 67 -2.06 -9.44 2.45
C PRO A 67 -1.12 -9.72 3.64
N LEU A 68 0.01 -9.00 3.68
CA LEU A 68 1.00 -9.09 4.76
C LEU A 68 0.52 -8.46 6.06
N SER A 69 -0.29 -7.40 5.97
CA SER A 69 -0.86 -6.67 7.11
C SER A 69 -2.36 -6.50 6.94
N ARG A 70 -3.07 -6.35 8.07
CA ARG A 70 -4.46 -5.88 8.10
C ARG A 70 -4.52 -4.37 7.94
#